data_AF-A0A413WKE3-F1
#
_entry.id   AF-A0A413WKE3-F1
#
_cell.length_a   1.000
_cell.length_b   1.000
_cell.length_c   1.000
_cell.angle_alpha   90.00
_cell.angle_beta   90.00
_cell.angle_gamma   90.00
#
_symmetry.space_group_name_H-M   'P 1'
#
loop_
_entity.id
_entity.type
_entity.pdbx_description
1 polymer ?
#
loop_
_entity_poly.entity_id
_entity_poly.type
_entity_poly.pdbx_seq_one_letter_code
_entity_poly.pdbx_strand_id
1 'polypeptide(L)'
;MKKTVLINASFLVEVEETEVHKDFGMIDQVTNELCQGQTIKLGTNEVDVEWESCSTVVLDSASMNCGQCSTCGRWTTDIEKSNPVLQLCNGATFEGKLLCDECLPENHRWSF
;
A
#
# COMPACT_ATOMS: atom_id res chain seq x y z
N MET A 1 -0.14 -27.18 -19.07
CA MET A 1 1.01 -26.25 -19.10
C MET A 1 0.93 -25.38 -17.85
N LYS A 2 2.01 -25.27 -17.08
CA LYS A 2 2.04 -24.45 -15.85
C LYS A 2 2.51 -23.02 -16.18
N LYS A 3 2.07 -22.04 -15.40
CA LYS A 3 2.52 -20.64 -15.44
C LYS A 3 2.91 -20.21 -14.03
N THR A 4 3.94 -19.38 -13.92
CA THR A 4 4.33 -18.74 -12.66
C THR A 4 3.81 -17.31 -12.65
N VAL A 5 3.27 -16.86 -11.53
CA VAL A 5 2.71 -15.52 -11.36
C VAL A 5 3.36 -14.90 -10.13
N LEU A 6 3.93 -13.71 -10.29
CA LEU A 6 4.37 -12.88 -9.17
C LEU A 6 3.20 -12.02 -8.72
N ILE A 7 2.83 -12.14 -7.44
CA ILE A 7 1.77 -11.33 -6.82
C ILE A 7 2.45 -10.34 -5.87
N ASN A 8 2.33 -9.05 -6.16
CA ASN A 8 2.80 -7.99 -5.27
C ASN A 8 1.63 -7.51 -4.39
N ALA A 9 1.80 -7.54 -3.08
CA ALA A 9 0.86 -7.01 -2.11
C ALA A 9 1.55 -5.96 -1.23
N SER A 10 0.83 -4.91 -0.86
CA SER A 10 1.33 -3.84 -0.01
C SER A 10 0.40 -3.70 1.20
N PHE A 11 0.98 -3.54 2.38
CA PHE A 11 0.26 -3.42 3.64
C PHE A 11 0.68 -2.13 4.33
N LEU A 12 -0.25 -1.50 5.04
CA LEU A 12 0.02 -0.35 5.88
C LEU A 12 -0.19 -0.73 7.34
N VAL A 13 0.72 -0.26 8.18
CA VAL A 13 0.63 -0.39 9.63
C VAL A 13 0.96 0.98 10.22
N GLU A 14 0.14 1.42 11.17
CA GLU A 14 0.43 2.63 11.94
C GLU A 14 1.39 2.27 13.07
N VAL A 15 2.45 3.07 13.22
CA VAL A 15 3.47 2.89 14.24
C VAL A 15 3.76 4.24 14.89
N GLU A 16 4.14 4.22 16.17
CA GLU A 16 4.62 5.41 16.86
C GLU A 16 5.95 5.87 16.26
N GLU A 17 6.21 7.18 16.29
CA GLU A 17 7.45 7.77 15.74
C GLU A 17 8.71 7.16 16.39
N THR A 18 8.63 6.81 17.67
CA THR A 18 9.72 6.16 18.42
C THR A 18 10.08 4.76 17.92
N GLU A 19 9.19 4.09 17.17
CA GLU A 19 9.42 2.75 16.63
C GLU A 19 10.06 2.78 15.23
N VAL A 20 10.05 3.91 14.52
CA VAL A 20 10.49 4.02 13.12
C VAL A 20 11.97 3.69 12.92
N HIS A 21 12.81 3.95 13.93
CA HIS A 21 14.27 3.75 13.87
C HIS A 21 14.78 2.73 14.88
N LYS A 22 13.87 1.93 15.44
CA LYS A 22 14.22 0.97 16.48
C LYS A 22 14.63 -0.35 15.85
N ASP A 23 15.89 -0.73 16.06
CA ASP A 23 16.38 -2.06 15.68
C ASP A 23 15.56 -3.15 16.38
N PHE A 24 15.08 -4.12 15.60
CA PHE A 24 14.17 -5.18 16.06
C PHE A 24 12.86 -4.65 16.67
N GLY A 25 12.43 -3.47 16.22
CA GLY A 25 11.17 -2.83 16.62
C GLY A 25 9.94 -3.46 15.95
N MET A 26 8.79 -2.80 16.12
CA MET A 26 7.51 -3.28 15.59
C MET A 26 7.53 -3.49 14.07
N ILE A 27 8.19 -2.61 13.31
CA ILE A 27 8.28 -2.73 11.84
C ILE A 27 8.94 -4.05 11.45
N ASP A 28 10.10 -4.36 12.03
CA ASP A 28 10.84 -5.60 11.74
C ASP A 28 10.04 -6.85 12.10
N GLN A 29 9.35 -6.83 13.24
CA GLN A 29 8.51 -7.94 13.69
C GLN A 29 7.34 -8.18 12.72
N VAL A 30 6.63 -7.12 12.33
CA VAL A 30 5.53 -7.22 11.35
C VAL A 30 6.04 -7.70 10.00
N THR A 31 7.16 -7.15 9.52
CA THR A 31 7.78 -7.58 8.26
C THR A 31 8.14 -9.06 8.30
N ASN A 32 8.77 -9.56 9.38
CA ASN A 32 9.12 -10.98 9.51
C ASN A 32 7.90 -11.91 9.45
N GLU A 33 6.80 -11.55 10.13
CA GLU A 33 5.57 -12.36 10.11
C GLU A 33 4.88 -12.37 8.74
N LEU A 34 4.94 -11.26 7.99
CA LEU A 34 4.40 -11.17 6.63
C LEU A 34 5.28 -11.89 5.60
N CYS A 35 6.60 -11.92 5.82
CA CYS A 35 7.60 -12.30 4.82
C CYS A 35 8.11 -13.73 4.96
N GLN A 36 7.17 -14.67 5.06
CA GLN A 36 7.44 -16.10 5.09
C GLN A 36 6.62 -16.80 4.01
N GLY A 37 7.06 -17.99 3.57
CA GLY A 37 6.22 -18.83 2.71
C GLY A 37 4.90 -19.14 3.43
N GLN A 38 3.78 -19.08 2.70
CA GLN A 38 2.44 -19.26 3.29
C GLN A 38 1.65 -20.29 2.51
N THR A 39 0.74 -20.98 3.20
CA THR A 39 -0.30 -21.79 2.56
C THR A 39 -1.62 -21.04 2.64
N ILE A 40 -2.14 -20.64 1.48
CA ILE A 40 -3.41 -19.91 1.37
C ILE A 40 -4.55 -20.90 1.12
N LYS A 41 -5.55 -20.87 2.01
CA LYS A 41 -6.78 -21.66 1.85
C LYS A 41 -7.75 -20.98 0.90
N LEU A 42 -8.12 -21.68 -0.17
CA LEU A 42 -9.10 -21.25 -1.17
C LEU A 42 -10.29 -22.22 -1.15
N GLY A 43 -11.25 -21.98 -0.26
CA GLY A 43 -12.37 -22.90 -0.02
C GLY A 43 -11.87 -24.22 0.55
N THR A 44 -11.98 -25.31 -0.21
CA THR A 44 -11.45 -26.63 0.16
C THR A 44 -10.03 -26.91 -0.36
N ASN A 45 -9.47 -26.00 -1.14
CA ASN A 45 -8.13 -26.16 -1.72
C ASN A 45 -7.09 -25.39 -0.91
N GLU A 46 -5.84 -25.81 -1.05
CA GLU A 46 -4.67 -25.14 -0.46
C GLU A 46 -3.68 -24.82 -1.57
N VAL A 47 -3.09 -23.64 -1.50
CA VAL A 47 -2.06 -23.16 -2.43
C VAL A 47 -0.87 -22.67 -1.63
N ASP A 48 0.27 -23.30 -1.84
CA ASP A 48 1.53 -22.82 -1.29
C ASP A 48 2.04 -21.65 -2.13
N VAL A 49 2.38 -20.55 -1.45
CA VAL A 49 3.02 -19.38 -2.02
C VAL A 49 4.41 -19.22 -1.43
N GLU A 50 5.39 -19.07 -2.32
CA GLU A 50 6.77 -18.79 -1.93
C GLU A 50 6.94 -17.27 -1.81
N TRP A 51 7.63 -16.86 -0.74
CA TRP A 51 7.96 -15.45 -0.55
C TRP A 51 9.20 -15.08 -1.36
N GLU A 52 9.12 -13.98 -2.10
CA GLU A 52 10.20 -13.51 -2.99
C GLU A 52 10.88 -12.23 -2.50
N SER A 53 10.11 -11.23 -2.03
CA SER A 53 10.68 -9.96 -1.60
C SER A 53 9.74 -9.17 -0.68
N CYS A 54 10.31 -8.25 0.08
CA CYS A 54 9.59 -7.22 0.83
C CYS A 54 10.40 -5.93 0.88
N SER A 55 9.71 -4.80 0.91
CA SER A 55 10.29 -3.49 1.13
C SER A 55 9.43 -2.71 2.10
N THR A 56 10.07 -2.02 3.04
CA THR A 56 9.41 -1.09 3.96
C THR A 56 9.71 0.34 3.53
N VAL A 57 8.71 1.21 3.65
CA VAL A 57 8.85 2.65 3.41
C VAL A 57 8.02 3.42 4.44
N VAL A 58 8.62 4.45 5.02
CA VAL A 58 7.91 5.39 5.89
C VAL A 58 7.30 6.45 5.00
N LEU A 59 5.98 6.59 5.02
CA LEU A 59 5.27 7.58 4.23
C LEU A 59 5.42 8.97 4.86
N ASP A 60 5.84 9.94 4.06
CA ASP A 60 5.94 11.35 4.45
C ASP A 60 5.24 12.22 3.41
N SER A 61 4.10 12.81 3.77
CA SER A 61 3.32 13.67 2.88
C SER A 61 3.98 15.01 2.57
N ALA A 62 5.00 15.42 3.34
CA ALA A 62 5.72 16.66 3.08
C ALA A 62 6.76 16.52 1.95
N SER A 63 7.32 15.32 1.77
CA SER A 63 8.40 15.07 0.80
C SER A 63 8.02 14.09 -0.32
N MET A 64 7.02 13.23 -0.10
CA MET A 64 6.55 12.24 -1.06
C MET A 64 5.22 12.66 -1.68
N ASN A 65 4.95 12.18 -2.90
CA ASN A 65 3.65 12.34 -3.55
C ASN A 65 2.61 11.38 -2.96
N CYS A 66 2.29 11.53 -1.68
CA CYS A 66 1.27 10.76 -1.01
C CYS A 66 0.63 11.55 0.13
N GLY A 67 -0.56 11.14 0.54
CA GLY A 67 -1.26 11.72 1.68
C GLY A 67 -2.53 10.95 1.99
N GLN A 68 -3.24 11.37 3.04
CA GLN A 68 -4.54 10.80 3.36
C GLN A 68 -5.64 11.48 2.52
N CYS A 69 -6.54 10.66 1.98
CA CYS A 69 -7.76 11.12 1.32
C CYS A 69 -8.55 12.01 2.28
N SER A 70 -8.91 13.20 1.83
CA SER A 70 -9.61 14.20 2.65
C SER A 70 -11.03 13.78 3.07
N THR A 71 -11.59 12.73 2.44
CA THR A 71 -12.93 12.22 2.72
C THR A 71 -12.90 11.00 3.64
N CYS A 72 -12.07 10.01 3.35
CA CYS A 72 -12.09 8.71 4.04
C CYS A 72 -10.82 8.40 4.85
N GLY A 73 -9.80 9.25 4.80
CA GLY A 73 -8.53 9.06 5.53
C GLY A 73 -7.58 8.00 4.94
N ARG A 74 -7.98 7.26 3.90
CA ARG A 74 -7.12 6.25 3.25
C ARG A 74 -5.89 6.93 2.63
N TRP A 75 -4.71 6.35 2.83
CA TRP A 75 -3.49 6.77 2.13
C TRP A 75 -3.62 6.57 0.62
N THR A 76 -3.27 7.61 -0.13
CA THR A 76 -3.37 7.65 -1.59
C THR A 76 -2.24 8.46 -2.20
N THR A 77 -1.91 8.17 -3.45
CA THR A 77 -0.98 8.95 -4.28
C THR A 77 -1.76 9.80 -5.27
N ASP A 78 -1.30 11.01 -5.54
CA ASP A 78 -1.85 11.80 -6.64
C ASP A 78 -1.24 11.33 -7.96
N ILE A 79 -1.99 10.54 -8.72
CA ILE A 79 -1.53 9.91 -9.97
C ILE A 79 -1.30 10.93 -11.09
N GLU A 80 -1.81 12.15 -10.94
CA GLU A 80 -1.64 13.22 -11.92
C GLU A 80 -0.32 13.99 -11.72
N LYS A 81 0.35 13.79 -10.59
CA LYS A 81 1.65 14.37 -10.27
C LYS A 81 2.79 13.40 -10.57
N SER A 82 4.00 13.95 -10.67
CA SER A 82 5.22 13.16 -10.84
C SER A 82 5.51 12.28 -9.63
N ASN A 83 6.20 11.17 -9.86
CA ASN A 83 6.68 10.23 -8.82
C ASN A 83 5.56 9.66 -7.94
N PRO A 84 4.50 9.06 -8.51
CA PRO A 84 3.45 8.44 -7.71
C PRO A 84 4.01 7.27 -6.87
N VAL A 85 3.48 7.10 -5.66
CA VAL A 85 3.79 5.93 -4.82
C VAL A 85 2.94 4.75 -5.31
N LEU A 86 3.52 3.91 -6.16
CA LEU A 86 2.81 2.84 -6.90
C LEU A 86 2.19 1.75 -6.00
N GLN A 87 2.61 1.69 -4.73
CA GLN A 87 2.09 0.76 -3.72
C GLN A 87 0.82 1.28 -3.03
N LEU A 88 0.43 2.54 -3.25
CA LEU A 88 -0.80 3.13 -2.69
C LEU A 88 -1.95 3.13 -3.69
N CYS A 89 -3.18 3.26 -3.18
CA CYS A 89 -4.35 3.49 -4.02
C CYS A 89 -4.17 4.78 -4.83
N ASN A 90 -4.63 4.74 -6.08
CA ASN A 90 -4.64 5.92 -6.94
C ASN A 90 -5.60 6.96 -6.40
N GLY A 91 -5.30 8.21 -6.68
CA GLY A 91 -6.10 9.36 -6.33
C GLY A 91 -5.67 10.57 -7.13
N ALA A 92 -6.31 11.71 -6.89
CA ALA A 92 -5.96 12.96 -7.52
C ALA A 92 -6.30 14.15 -6.59
N THR A 93 -5.59 15.26 -6.79
CA THR A 93 -5.98 16.53 -6.15
C THR A 93 -7.15 17.14 -6.93
N PHE A 94 -8.34 17.12 -6.33
CA PHE A 94 -9.54 17.74 -6.88
C PHE A 94 -9.99 18.90 -5.98
N GLU A 95 -10.16 20.09 -6.57
CA GLU A 95 -10.54 21.33 -5.84
C GLU A 95 -9.66 21.62 -4.60
N GLY A 96 -8.35 21.35 -4.72
CA GLY A 96 -7.37 21.56 -3.65
C GLY A 96 -7.37 20.49 -2.56
N LYS A 97 -8.14 19.41 -2.69
CA LYS A 97 -8.18 18.29 -1.76
C LYS A 97 -7.65 17.03 -2.42
N LEU A 98 -6.82 16.27 -1.71
CA LEU A 98 -6.41 14.94 -2.16
C LEU A 98 -7.55 13.96 -1.90
N LEU A 99 -8.04 13.30 -2.96
CA LEU A 99 -9.10 12.29 -2.90
C LEU A 99 -8.59 10.98 -3.53
N CYS A 100 -8.93 9.83 -2.91
CA CYS A 100 -8.69 8.52 -3.53
C CYS A 100 -9.67 8.27 -4.69
N ASP A 101 -9.36 7.28 -5.53
CA ASP A 101 -10.18 6.77 -6.62
C ASP A 101 -11.67 6.58 -6.27
N GLU A 102 -11.98 5.97 -5.13
CA GLU A 102 -13.38 5.77 -4.67
C GLU A 102 -14.10 7.08 -4.27
N CYS A 103 -13.36 8.12 -3.90
CA CYS A 103 -13.91 9.38 -3.39
C CYS A 103 -13.86 10.52 -4.42
N LEU A 104 -13.24 10.31 -5.56
CA LEU A 104 -13.24 11.25 -6.67
C LEU A 104 -14.65 11.33 -7.28
N PRO A 105 -15.04 12.50 -7.82
CA PRO A 105 -16.30 12.62 -8.56
C PRO A 105 -16.39 11.61 -9.70
N GLU A 106 -17.58 11.05 -9.96
CA GLU A 106 -17.81 10.01 -10.99
C GLU A 106 -17.37 10.41 -12.41
N ASN A 107 -17.29 11.71 -12.69
CA ASN A 107 -16.84 12.24 -13.98
C ASN A 107 -15.32 12.46 -14.05
N HIS A 108 -14.58 12.16 -12.98
CA HIS A 108 -13.12 12.26 -12.95
C HIS A 108 -12.50 11.04 -13.63
N ARG A 109 -11.48 11.24 -14.46
CA ARG A 109 -10.85 10.13 -15.24
C ARG A 109 -10.22 9.01 -14.40
N TRP A 110 -10.03 9.27 -13.11
CA TRP A 110 -9.41 8.37 -12.13
C TRP A 110 -10.38 7.93 -11.02
N SER A 111 -11.68 8.19 -11.16
CA SER A 111 -12.68 7.61 -10.27
C SER A 111 -12.92 6.13 -10.63
N PHE A 112 -13.07 5.26 -9.64
CA PHE A 112 -13.37 3.84 -9.82
C PHE A 112 -14.54 3.39 -8.96
#